data_AF-A0A291QTJ7-F1
#
_entry.id   AF-A0A291QTJ7-F1
#
_cell.length_a   1.000
_cell.length_b   1.000
_cell.length_c   1.000
_cell.angle_alpha   90.00
_cell.angle_beta   90.00
_cell.angle_gamma   90.00
#
_symmetry.space_group_name_H-M   'P 1'
#
loop_
_entity.id
_entity.type
_entity.pdbx_description
1 polymer ?
#
loop_
_entity_poly.entity_id
_entity_poly.type
_entity_poly.pdbx_seq_one_letter_code
_entity_poly.pdbx_strand_id
1 'polypeptide(L)'
;MEITVLDIKILKALHREVKKVSNLIAEMTAPYKALQQATKWLDQQEACQLLNISKRTLQTYRAKGILGATQINRKTYFRLSEVELFMQGERPLKKQKK
;
A
#
# COMPACT_ATOMS: atom_id res chain seq x y z
N MET A 1 -28.62 -0.12 -43.04
CA MET A 1 -27.29 -0.01 -42.39
C MET A 1 -27.08 1.27 -41.58
N GLU A 2 -28.02 2.22 -41.56
CA GLU A 2 -27.82 3.50 -40.86
C GLU A 2 -28.07 3.44 -39.34
N ILE A 3 -29.03 2.62 -38.90
CA ILE A 3 -29.43 2.49 -37.49
C ILE A 3 -28.27 1.93 -36.64
N THR A 4 -27.55 0.92 -37.14
CA THR A 4 -26.38 0.34 -36.44
C THR A 4 -25.21 1.32 -36.31
N VAL A 5 -25.08 2.27 -37.23
CA VAL A 5 -24.02 3.29 -37.21
C VAL A 5 -24.31 4.37 -36.16
N LEU A 6 -25.58 4.69 -35.91
CA LEU A 6 -25.99 5.64 -34.87
C LEU A 6 -25.70 5.08 -33.47
N ASP A 7 -26.01 3.80 -33.23
CA ASP A 7 -25.74 3.11 -31.97
C ASP A 7 -24.23 3.05 -31.66
N ILE A 8 -23.40 2.78 -32.68
CA ILE A 8 -21.93 2.78 -32.52
C ILE A 8 -21.40 4.17 -32.15
N LYS A 9 -21.99 5.26 -32.67
CA LYS A 9 -21.60 6.63 -32.32
C LYS A 9 -21.94 6.95 -30.86
N ILE A 10 -23.13 6.56 -30.41
CA ILE A 10 -23.59 6.75 -29.02
C ILE A 10 -22.68 5.95 -28.06
N LEU A 11 -22.40 4.70 -28.38
CA LEU A 11 -21.52 3.85 -27.57
C LEU A 11 -20.09 4.43 -27.45
N LYS A 12 -19.54 4.96 -28.55
CA LYS A 12 -18.24 5.64 -28.54
C LYS A 12 -18.25 6.90 -27.69
N ALA A 13 -19.32 7.68 -27.73
CA ALA A 13 -19.46 8.88 -26.90
C ALA A 13 -19.51 8.52 -25.41
N LEU A 14 -20.32 7.52 -25.04
CA LEU A 14 -20.39 7.02 -23.68
C LEU A 14 -19.04 6.51 -23.17
N HIS A 15 -18.33 5.73 -24.00
CA HIS A 15 -17.00 5.21 -23.63
C HIS A 15 -15.98 6.34 -23.39
N ARG A 16 -16.06 7.43 -24.16
CA ARG A 16 -15.22 8.61 -23.94
C ARG A 16 -15.51 9.27 -22.59
N GLU A 17 -16.78 9.44 -22.24
CA GLU A 17 -17.15 10.05 -20.95
C GLU A 17 -16.75 9.15 -19.76
N VAL A 18 -16.98 7.84 -19.85
CA VAL A 18 -16.52 6.89 -18.82
C VAL A 18 -14.99 6.93 -18.67
N LYS A 19 -14.25 7.04 -19.78
CA LYS A 19 -12.79 7.16 -19.75
C LYS A 19 -12.33 8.46 -19.10
N LYS A 20 -13.00 9.58 -19.36
CA LYS A 20 -12.71 10.87 -18.70
C LYS A 20 -12.91 10.78 -17.19
N VAL A 21 -14.03 10.19 -16.75
CA VAL A 21 -14.32 9.98 -15.32
C VAL A 21 -13.25 9.09 -14.67
N SER A 22 -12.87 7.99 -15.33
CA SER A 22 -11.81 7.11 -14.84
C SER A 22 -10.47 7.84 -14.67
N ASN A 23 -10.08 8.65 -15.65
CA ASN A 23 -8.86 9.46 -15.59
C ASN A 23 -8.91 10.48 -14.44
N LEU A 24 -10.05 11.16 -14.27
CA LEU A 24 -10.24 12.13 -13.19
C LEU A 24 -10.12 11.45 -11.81
N ILE A 25 -10.73 10.28 -11.63
CA ILE A 25 -10.61 9.49 -10.41
C ILE A 25 -9.14 9.08 -10.18
N ALA A 26 -8.43 8.66 -11.23
CA ALA A 26 -7.03 8.26 -11.13
C ALA A 26 -6.15 9.45 -10.69
N GLU A 27 -6.32 10.63 -11.29
CA GLU A 27 -5.59 11.85 -10.91
C GLU A 27 -5.89 12.29 -9.48
N MET A 28 -7.17 12.29 -9.08
CA MET A 28 -7.57 12.66 -7.72
C MET A 28 -7.07 11.66 -6.68
N THR A 29 -7.00 10.37 -7.01
CA THR A 29 -6.63 9.31 -6.05
C THR A 29 -5.11 9.08 -5.99
N ALA A 30 -4.35 9.45 -7.02
CA ALA A 30 -2.89 9.31 -7.08
C ALA A 30 -2.15 9.86 -5.84
N PRO A 31 -2.39 11.10 -5.37
CA PRO A 31 -1.72 11.62 -4.18
C PRO A 31 -2.08 10.84 -2.90
N TYR A 32 -3.34 10.39 -2.79
CA TYR A 32 -3.77 9.60 -1.64
C TYR A 32 -3.18 8.18 -1.63
N LYS A 33 -2.90 7.57 -2.79
CA LYS A 33 -2.24 6.26 -2.86
C LYS A 33 -0.83 6.29 -2.28
N ALA A 34 -0.07 7.35 -2.53
CA ALA A 34 1.28 7.51 -1.97
C ALA A 34 1.22 7.68 -0.44
N LEU A 35 0.29 8.52 0.05
CA LEU A 35 0.06 8.72 1.47
C LEU A 35 -0.42 7.45 2.17
N GLN A 36 -1.32 6.69 1.55
CA GLN A 36 -1.80 5.42 2.08
C GLN A 36 -0.69 4.39 2.18
N GLN A 37 0.20 4.29 1.18
CA GLN A 37 1.36 3.39 1.24
C GLN A 37 2.32 3.78 2.36
N ALA A 38 2.62 5.08 2.52
CA ALA A 38 3.47 5.57 3.60
C ALA A 38 2.87 5.35 5.00
N THR A 39 1.54 5.34 5.11
CA THR A 39 0.82 5.18 6.38
C THR A 39 0.32 3.75 6.61
N LYS A 40 0.58 2.83 5.67
CA LYS A 40 0.07 1.46 5.78
C LYS A 40 0.76 0.74 6.93
N TRP A 41 -0.05 0.23 7.84
CA TRP A 41 0.38 -0.62 8.93
C TRP A 41 0.11 -2.08 8.56
N LEU A 42 1.14 -2.91 8.74
CA LEU A 42 1.09 -4.34 8.55
C LEU A 42 0.85 -5.03 9.88
N ASP A 43 -0.02 -6.02 9.89
CA ASP A 43 -0.13 -6.91 11.03
C ASP A 43 1.04 -7.90 11.09
N GLN A 44 1.03 -8.78 12.10
CA GLN A 44 2.10 -9.75 12.29
C GLN A 44 2.17 -10.80 11.17
N GLN A 45 1.04 -11.19 10.60
CA GLN A 45 0.97 -12.20 9.55
C GLN A 45 1.41 -11.61 8.21
N GLU A 46 0.90 -10.44 7.85
CA GLU A 46 1.31 -9.69 6.67
C GLU A 46 2.81 -9.42 6.68
N ALA A 47 3.36 -8.96 7.81
CA ALA A 47 4.79 -8.74 7.95
C ALA A 47 5.61 -10.04 7.77
N CYS A 48 5.13 -11.18 8.31
CA CYS A 48 5.80 -12.48 8.12
C CYS A 48 5.78 -12.92 6.66
N GLN A 49 4.65 -12.75 5.98
CA GLN A 49 4.48 -13.11 4.57
C GLN A 49 5.35 -12.24 3.67
N LEU A 50 5.37 -10.93 3.91
CA LEU A 50 6.15 -9.99 3.13
C LEU A 50 7.65 -10.32 3.29
N LEU A 51 8.14 -10.45 4.51
CA LEU A 51 9.55 -10.73 4.80
C LEU A 51 9.96 -12.19 4.56
N ASN A 52 9.00 -13.07 4.28
CA ASN A 52 9.20 -14.51 4.19
C ASN A 52 9.92 -15.10 5.43
N ILE A 53 9.52 -14.69 6.63
CA ILE A 53 10.11 -15.13 7.90
C ILE A 53 9.08 -15.76 8.85
N SER A 54 9.59 -16.51 9.82
CA SER A 54 8.76 -17.04 10.89
C SER A 54 8.35 -15.96 11.90
N LYS A 55 7.23 -16.21 12.60
CA LYS A 55 6.76 -15.38 13.72
C LYS A 55 7.82 -15.19 14.81
N ARG A 56 8.65 -16.21 15.07
CA ARG A 56 9.73 -16.19 16.07
C ARG A 56 10.89 -15.28 15.63
N THR A 57 11.20 -15.27 14.34
CA THR A 57 12.18 -14.35 13.75
C THR A 57 11.68 -12.91 13.86
N LEU A 58 10.41 -12.65 13.52
CA LEU A 58 9.81 -11.31 13.62
C LEU A 58 9.77 -10.80 15.07
N GLN A 59 9.48 -11.67 16.05
CA GLN A 59 9.60 -11.33 17.48
C GLN A 59 11.03 -10.96 17.86
N THR A 60 12.01 -11.70 17.36
CA THR A 60 13.44 -11.43 17.62
C THR A 60 13.86 -10.08 17.02
N TYR A 61 13.43 -9.77 15.79
CA TYR A 61 13.72 -8.49 15.14
C TYR A 61 13.12 -7.31 15.89
N ARG A 62 11.90 -7.46 16.39
CA ARG A 62 11.28 -6.49 17.29
C ARG A 62 12.07 -6.31 18.59
N ALA A 63 12.42 -7.41 19.26
CA ALA A 63 13.16 -7.37 20.54
C ALA A 63 14.55 -6.74 20.39
N LYS A 64 15.22 -6.99 19.25
CA LYS A 64 16.52 -6.40 18.92
C LYS A 64 16.43 -4.97 18.37
N GLY A 65 15.22 -4.43 18.15
CA GLY A 65 15.01 -3.11 17.56
C GLY A 65 15.45 -3.00 16.10
N ILE A 66 15.56 -4.12 15.39
CA ILE A 66 15.93 -4.18 13.96
C ILE A 66 14.78 -3.67 13.10
N LEU A 67 13.54 -3.95 13.53
CA LEU A 67 12.34 -3.57 12.80
C LEU A 67 11.40 -2.84 13.75
N GLY A 68 11.01 -1.61 13.40
CA GLY A 68 10.20 -0.76 14.25
C GLY A 68 8.78 -1.31 14.38
N ALA A 69 8.39 -1.56 15.62
CA ALA A 69 7.08 -2.08 15.96
C ALA A 69 6.32 -1.07 16.80
N THR A 70 5.04 -0.88 16.51
CA THR A 70 4.13 -0.09 17.36
C THR A 70 3.03 -0.98 17.89
N GLN A 71 2.75 -0.90 19.18
CA GLN A 71 1.58 -1.54 19.75
C GLN A 71 0.42 -0.56 19.73
N ILE A 72 -0.67 -0.98 19.09
CA ILE A 72 -1.93 -0.26 19.10
C ILE A 72 -2.91 -1.16 19.83
N ASN A 73 -3.32 -0.73 21.02
CA ASN A 73 -4.09 -1.53 21.98
C ASN A 73 -3.34 -2.83 22.33
N ARG A 74 -3.87 -4.01 21.94
CA ARG A 74 -3.27 -5.33 22.21
C ARG A 74 -2.55 -5.94 21.01
N LYS A 75 -2.63 -5.32 19.83
CA LYS A 75 -2.02 -5.84 18.59
C LYS A 75 -0.73 -5.09 18.24
N THR A 76 0.24 -5.82 17.73
CA THR A 76 1.51 -5.26 17.26
C THR A 76 1.43 -5.05 15.76
N TYR A 77 1.80 -3.86 15.33
CA TYR A 77 1.81 -3.45 13.94
C TYR A 77 3.19 -2.95 13.53
N PHE A 78 3.48 -3.09 12.24
CA PHE A 78 4.74 -2.71 11.61
C PHE A 78 4.45 -1.72 10.49
N ARG A 79 5.26 -0.67 10.32
CA ARG A 79 5.05 0.26 9.19
C ARG A 79 5.56 -0.39 7.92
N LEU A 80 4.74 -0.40 6.86
CA LEU A 80 5.14 -0.94 5.56
C LEU A 80 6.46 -0.32 5.09
N SER A 81 6.61 1.00 5.17
CA SER A 81 7.84 1.69 4.75
C SER A 81 9.09 1.21 5.48
N GLU A 82 9.01 0.89 6.78
CA GLU A 82 10.18 0.37 7.52
C GLU A 82 10.50 -1.07 7.11
N VAL A 83 9.49 -1.87 6.77
CA VAL A 83 9.67 -3.24 6.27
C VAL A 83 10.27 -3.23 4.87
N GLU A 84 9.81 -2.35 3.99
CA GLU A 84 10.36 -2.18 2.64
C GLU A 84 11.81 -1.67 2.67
N LEU A 85 12.12 -0.68 3.51
CA LEU A 85 13.50 -0.23 3.71
C LEU A 85 14.40 -1.37 4.21
N PHE A 86 13.90 -2.17 5.15
CA PHE A 86 14.63 -3.35 5.64
C PHE A 86 14.91 -4.36 4.52
N MET A 87 13.98 -4.56 3.58
CA MET A 87 14.19 -5.41 2.40
C MET A 87 15.19 -4.83 1.41
N GLN A 88 15.21 -3.51 1.25
CA GLN A 88 16.14 -2.79 0.38
C GLN A 88 17.58 -2.76 0.93
N GLY A 89 17.81 -3.32 2.14
CA GLY A 89 19.13 -3.37 2.77
C GLY A 89 19.54 -2.06 3.45
N GLU A 90 18.68 -1.05 3.41
CA GLU A 90 18.84 0.20 4.15
C GLU A 90 18.42 -0.04 5.60
N ARG A 91 19.40 -0.08 6.51
CA ARG A 91 19.12 -0.30 7.94
C ARG A 91 18.13 0.78 8.41
N PRO A 92 16.94 0.42 8.92
CA PRO A 92 15.98 1.42 9.36
C PRO A 92 16.59 2.26 10.49
N LEU A 93 16.61 3.57 10.28
CA LEU A 93 17.14 4.56 11.20
C LEU A 93 16.50 4.39 12.58
N LYS A 94 17.33 4.15 13.61
CA LYS A 94 16.91 4.08 15.01
C LYS A 94 16.10 5.33 15.37
N LYS A 95 14.78 5.23 15.46
CA LYS A 95 13.99 6.22 16.20
C LYS A 95 14.23 5.96 17.68
N GLN A 96 15.26 6.60 18.24
CA GLN A 96 15.39 6.75 19.68
C GLN A 96 14.11 7.41 20.19
N LYS A 97 13.31 6.68 20.97
CA LYS A 97 12.33 7.33 21.85
C LYS A 97 13.06 7.69 23.13
N LYS A 98 13.22 9.01 23.34
CA LYS A 98 13.52 9.65 24.62
C LYS A 98 12.41 9.33 25.63
#